data_AF-A0A061RQF1-F1
#
_entry.id   AF-A0A061RQF1-F1
#
_cell.length_a   1.000
_cell.length_b   1.000
_cell.length_c   1.000
_cell.angle_alpha   90.00
_cell.angle_beta   90.00
_cell.angle_gamma   90.00
#
_symmetry.space_group_name_H-M   'P 1'
#
loop_
_entity.id
_entity.type
_entity.pdbx_description
1 polymer ?
#
loop_
_entity_poly.entity_id
_entity_poly.type
_entity_poly.pdbx_seq_one_letter_code
_entity_poly.pdbx_strand_id
1 'polypeptide(L)'
;GEENYQSPEDRAKLDGLYECIMCACCSTACPSYWWNPDKYLGPAVLMQAYRWIVDSRDEFTEERLKQLDDSYKLYRCKTIMNCATVCPKGLNPGKAIAKLKQSVHKGAAI
;
A
#
# COMPACT_ATOMS: atom_id res chain seq x y z
N GLY A 1 -21.70 -8.64 -16.13
CA GLY A 1 -20.62 -8.55 -15.13
C GLY A 1 -20.88 -9.65 -14.14
N GLU A 2 -19.90 -10.49 -13.88
CA GLU A 2 -20.03 -11.54 -12.87
C GLU A 2 -19.81 -10.89 -11.48
N GLU A 3 -20.69 -11.22 -10.54
CA GLU A 3 -20.58 -10.76 -9.16
C GLU A 3 -19.71 -11.73 -8.37
N ASN A 4 -18.76 -11.21 -7.60
CA ASN A 4 -17.89 -12.00 -6.74
C ASN A 4 -18.32 -11.85 -5.28
N TYR A 5 -18.51 -12.98 -4.59
CA TYR A 5 -18.84 -12.99 -3.17
C TYR A 5 -17.70 -12.38 -2.33
N GLN A 6 -18.06 -11.56 -1.34
CA GLN A 6 -17.13 -11.00 -0.36
C GLN A 6 -17.86 -10.84 0.98
N SER A 7 -17.28 -11.37 2.07
CA SER A 7 -17.84 -11.21 3.41
C SER A 7 -17.72 -9.75 3.89
N PRO A 8 -18.61 -9.27 4.79
CA PRO A 8 -18.45 -7.96 5.41
C PRO A 8 -17.08 -7.77 6.09
N GLU A 9 -16.55 -8.82 6.70
CA GLU A 9 -15.24 -8.82 7.35
C GLU A 9 -14.10 -8.62 6.34
N ASP A 10 -14.15 -9.29 5.19
CA ASP A 10 -13.17 -9.10 4.12
C ASP A 10 -13.28 -7.70 3.49
N ARG A 11 -14.51 -7.21 3.28
CA ARG A 11 -14.74 -5.87 2.75
C ARG A 11 -14.19 -4.79 3.69
N ALA A 12 -14.36 -4.94 5.00
CA ALA A 12 -13.88 -3.99 5.99
C ALA A 12 -12.34 -3.82 5.98
N LYS A 13 -11.59 -4.82 5.51
CA LYS A 13 -10.12 -4.70 5.33
C LYS A 13 -9.73 -3.61 4.34
N LEU A 14 -10.63 -3.22 3.44
CA LEU A 14 -10.39 -2.21 2.41
C LEU A 14 -10.62 -0.79 2.93
N ASP A 15 -11.35 -0.61 4.03
CA ASP A 15 -11.62 0.71 4.60
C ASP A 15 -10.33 1.39 5.06
N GLY A 16 -10.18 2.66 4.70
CA GLY A 16 -8.94 3.42 4.86
C GLY A 16 -7.88 3.17 3.78
N LEU A 17 -8.18 2.35 2.76
CA LEU A 17 -7.31 2.09 1.61
C LEU A 17 -7.92 2.58 0.29
N TYR A 18 -9.18 2.24 0.00
CA TYR A 18 -9.81 2.54 -1.29
C TYR A 18 -10.22 4.01 -1.45
N GLU A 19 -10.32 4.76 -0.34
CA GLU A 19 -10.72 6.17 -0.29
C GLU A 19 -9.60 7.13 -0.73
N CYS A 20 -8.45 6.58 -1.14
CA CYS A 20 -7.35 7.34 -1.70
C CYS A 20 -7.80 8.06 -2.98
N ILE A 21 -7.62 9.38 -3.00
CA ILE A 21 -7.98 10.23 -4.14
C ILE A 21 -6.81 10.47 -5.11
N MET A 22 -5.71 9.72 -4.97
CA MET A 22 -4.52 9.82 -5.82
C MET A 22 -3.93 11.25 -5.98
N CYS A 23 -4.05 12.09 -4.95
CA CYS A 23 -3.56 13.48 -4.96
C CYS A 23 -2.04 13.64 -4.83
N ALA A 24 -1.31 12.55 -4.59
CA ALA A 24 0.14 12.51 -4.38
C ALA A 24 0.71 13.28 -3.15
N CYS A 25 -0.09 13.99 -2.35
CA CYS A 25 0.39 14.75 -1.17
C CYS A 25 1.28 13.91 -0.24
N CYS A 26 0.91 12.66 0.01
CA CYS A 26 1.69 11.78 0.88
C CYS A 26 3.05 11.40 0.28
N SER A 27 3.13 11.23 -1.04
CA SER A 27 4.37 10.89 -1.75
C SER A 27 5.30 12.10 -1.84
N THR A 28 4.77 13.27 -2.20
CA THR A 28 5.54 14.51 -2.31
C THR A 28 5.96 15.07 -0.95
N ALA A 29 5.43 14.57 0.17
CA ALA A 29 5.92 14.88 1.52
C ALA A 29 6.95 13.87 2.06
N CYS A 30 7.28 12.80 1.33
CA CYS A 30 8.15 11.73 1.80
C CYS A 30 9.61 11.94 1.35
N PRO A 31 10.57 12.12 2.27
CA PRO A 31 11.98 12.31 1.91
C PRO A 31 12.58 11.14 1.12
N SER A 32 12.21 9.89 1.44
CA SER A 32 12.65 8.72 0.67
C SER A 32 12.22 8.78 -0.81
N TYR A 33 11.07 9.40 -1.09
CA TYR A 33 10.56 9.59 -2.44
C TYR A 33 11.27 10.72 -3.17
N TRP A 34 11.66 11.80 -2.49
CA TRP A 34 12.47 12.88 -3.08
C TRP A 34 13.81 12.37 -3.60
N TRP A 35 14.46 11.48 -2.86
CA TRP A 35 15.80 10.99 -3.20
C TRP A 35 15.81 9.83 -4.20
N ASN A 36 14.70 9.12 -4.38
CA ASN A 36 14.62 7.94 -5.25
C ASN A 36 13.30 7.87 -6.03
N PRO A 37 12.84 8.93 -6.71
CA PRO A 37 11.50 8.98 -7.31
C PRO A 37 11.33 8.00 -8.48
N ASP A 38 12.44 7.57 -9.11
CA ASP A 38 12.50 6.63 -10.22
C ASP A 38 12.46 5.15 -9.79
N LYS A 39 12.74 4.86 -8.51
CA LYS A 39 12.87 3.47 -8.00
C LYS A 39 11.96 3.16 -6.82
N TYR A 40 11.76 4.11 -5.90
CA TYR A 40 10.85 3.94 -4.78
C TYR A 40 9.43 4.32 -5.21
N LEU A 41 8.50 3.38 -5.08
CA LEU A 41 7.12 3.57 -5.56
C LEU A 41 6.37 4.67 -4.80
N GLY A 42 6.76 4.95 -3.55
CA GLY A 42 6.14 5.98 -2.73
C GLY A 42 4.88 5.52 -1.99
N PRO A 43 4.45 6.27 -0.96
CA PRO A 43 3.38 5.86 -0.07
C PRO A 43 2.01 5.74 -0.73
N ALA A 44 1.67 6.58 -1.71
CA ALA A 44 0.38 6.48 -2.40
C ALA A 44 0.25 5.14 -3.15
N VAL A 45 1.26 4.79 -3.94
CA VAL A 45 1.28 3.57 -4.75
C VAL A 45 1.34 2.33 -3.85
N LEU A 46 2.18 2.32 -2.82
CA LEU A 46 2.31 1.17 -1.93
C LEU A 46 1.04 0.92 -1.10
N MET A 47 0.30 1.95 -0.73
CA MET A 47 -1.01 1.78 -0.08
C MET A 47 -2.03 1.16 -1.04
N GLN A 48 -2.03 1.55 -2.32
CA GLN A 48 -2.87 0.94 -3.34
C GLN A 48 -2.44 -0.49 -3.69
N ALA A 49 -1.14 -0.79 -3.67
CA ALA A 49 -0.66 -2.15 -3.82
C ALA A 49 -1.17 -3.03 -2.68
N TYR A 50 -1.09 -2.54 -1.44
CA TYR A 50 -1.63 -3.23 -0.28
C TYR A 50 -3.15 -3.41 -0.36
N ARG A 51 -3.91 -2.40 -0.82
CA ARG A 51 -5.37 -2.51 -1.10
C ARG A 51 -5.70 -3.75 -1.93
N TRP A 52 -4.97 -3.98 -3.02
CA TRP A 52 -5.19 -5.14 -3.87
C TRP A 52 -4.75 -6.45 -3.22
N ILE A 53 -3.61 -6.45 -2.54
CA ILE A 53 -3.07 -7.63 -1.84
C ILE A 53 -4.03 -8.16 -0.76
N VAL A 54 -4.82 -7.29 -0.11
CA VAL A 54 -5.78 -7.72 0.92
C VAL A 54 -7.23 -7.86 0.43
N ASP A 55 -7.50 -7.57 -0.83
CA ASP A 55 -8.84 -7.77 -1.39
C ASP A 55 -9.07 -9.26 -1.61
N SER A 56 -10.05 -9.84 -0.90
CA SER A 56 -10.34 -11.29 -0.94
C SER A 56 -10.72 -11.82 -2.32
N ARG A 57 -10.95 -10.92 -3.28
CA ARG A 57 -11.35 -11.22 -4.65
C ARG A 57 -10.16 -11.18 -5.63
N ASP A 58 -8.98 -10.73 -5.20
CA ASP A 58 -7.79 -10.67 -6.05
C ASP A 58 -7.02 -11.99 -6.01
N GLU A 59 -6.85 -12.62 -7.17
CA GLU A 59 -6.16 -13.91 -7.31
C GLU A 59 -4.64 -13.78 -7.56
N PHE A 60 -4.10 -12.56 -7.60
CA PHE A 60 -2.70 -12.28 -7.99
C PHE A 60 -1.82 -11.83 -6.82
N THR A 61 -2.18 -12.23 -5.59
CA THR A 61 -1.48 -11.79 -4.38
C THR A 61 0.00 -12.17 -4.42
N GLU A 62 0.34 -13.40 -4.83
CA GLU A 62 1.72 -13.88 -4.87
C GLU A 62 2.57 -13.07 -5.84
N GLU A 63 2.07 -12.83 -7.05
CA GLU A 63 2.75 -12.06 -8.09
C GLU A 63 2.97 -10.61 -7.65
N ARG A 64 1.97 -10.00 -7.00
CA ARG A 64 2.08 -8.64 -6.46
C ARG A 64 3.14 -8.55 -5.37
N LEU A 65 3.18 -9.51 -4.45
CA LEU A 65 4.21 -9.55 -3.39
C LEU A 65 5.60 -9.72 -4.00
N LYS A 66 5.78 -10.64 -4.95
CA LYS A 66 7.05 -10.87 -5.65
C LYS A 66 7.55 -9.63 -6.39
N GLN A 67 6.65 -8.86 -7.00
CA GLN A 67 7.02 -7.61 -7.68
C GLN A 67 7.54 -6.52 -6.73
N LEU A 68 7.14 -6.58 -5.45
CA LEU A 68 7.45 -5.60 -4.42
C LEU A 68 8.62 -6.01 -3.52
N ASP A 69 9.07 -7.25 -3.58
CA ASP A 69 10.26 -7.74 -2.89
C ASP A 69 11.54 -7.25 -3.56
N ASP A 70 11.70 -5.93 -3.55
CA ASP A 70 12.86 -5.21 -4.09
C ASP A 70 13.31 -4.12 -3.12
N SER A 71 14.64 -3.98 -3.01
CA SER A 71 15.33 -3.08 -2.09
C SER A 71 14.98 -1.60 -2.27
N TYR A 72 14.51 -1.20 -3.45
CA TYR A 72 14.09 0.16 -3.75
C TYR A 72 12.58 0.34 -3.72
N LYS A 73 11.83 -0.53 -4.42
CA LYS A 73 10.37 -0.36 -4.59
C LYS A 73 9.62 -0.23 -3.28
N LEU A 74 9.96 -1.05 -2.28
CA LEU A 74 9.29 -1.10 -0.98
C LEU A 74 10.18 -0.62 0.18
N TYR A 75 11.43 -1.08 0.22
CA TYR A 75 12.28 -0.97 1.42
C TYR A 75 12.98 0.40 1.61
N ARG A 76 12.74 1.39 0.73
CA ARG A 76 13.14 2.79 0.99
C ARG A 76 12.25 3.50 2.01
N CYS A 77 11.07 2.96 2.34
CA CYS A 77 10.28 3.49 3.45
C CYS A 77 11.02 3.30 4.79
N LYS A 78 11.37 4.41 5.45
CA LYS A 78 12.05 4.45 6.77
C LYS A 78 11.15 4.95 7.90
N THR A 79 9.84 4.78 7.75
CA THR A 79 8.85 5.11 8.81
C THR A 79 8.97 6.56 9.30
N ILE A 80 9.20 7.50 8.37
CA ILE A 80 9.26 8.96 8.66
C ILE A 80 7.86 9.51 9.00
N MET A 81 6.80 8.84 8.55
CA MET A 81 5.39 9.13 8.85
C MET A 81 4.79 10.45 8.34
N ASN A 82 5.56 11.31 7.65
CA ASN A 82 5.00 12.48 6.95
C ASN A 82 3.76 12.15 6.09
N CYS A 83 3.77 10.98 5.43
CA CYS A 83 2.69 10.53 4.57
C CYS A 83 1.33 10.42 5.26
N ALA A 84 1.30 10.03 6.54
CA ALA A 84 0.06 9.94 7.33
C ALA A 84 -0.38 11.33 7.82
N THR A 85 0.57 12.16 8.26
CA THR A 85 0.30 13.51 8.77
C THR A 85 -0.33 14.42 7.72
N VAL A 86 0.12 14.34 6.46
CA VAL A 86 -0.31 15.26 5.39
C VAL A 86 -1.50 14.75 4.57
N CYS A 87 -1.99 13.54 4.84
CA CYS A 87 -3.05 12.97 4.00
C CYS A 87 -4.36 13.76 4.20
N PRO A 88 -4.90 14.44 3.18
CA PRO A 88 -6.12 15.26 3.33
C PRO A 88 -7.38 14.43 3.60
N LYS A 89 -7.30 13.10 3.41
CA LYS A 89 -8.36 12.14 3.68
C LYS A 89 -8.20 11.43 5.03
N GLY A 90 -7.18 11.77 5.82
CA GLY A 90 -6.90 11.13 7.10
C GLY A 90 -6.47 9.65 7.00
N LEU A 91 -6.00 9.21 5.83
CA LEU A 91 -5.56 7.83 5.60
C LEU A 91 -4.15 7.61 6.17
N ASN A 92 -3.78 6.35 6.38
CA ASN A 92 -2.47 6.00 6.93
C ASN A 92 -1.64 5.11 5.98
N PRO A 93 -0.99 5.69 4.96
CA PRO A 93 -0.09 4.97 4.06
C PRO A 93 1.07 4.31 4.80
N GLY A 94 1.60 4.92 5.87
CA GLY A 94 2.70 4.36 6.66
C GLY A 94 2.34 3.01 7.28
N LYS A 95 1.14 2.90 7.86
CA LYS A 95 0.59 1.65 8.40
C LYS A 95 0.41 0.60 7.30
N ALA A 96 -0.14 0.97 6.14
CA ALA A 96 -0.29 0.07 5.01
C ALA A 96 1.05 -0.48 4.52
N ILE A 97 2.08 0.37 4.40
CA ILE A 97 3.44 -0.06 4.01
C ILE A 97 4.06 -1.02 5.05
N ALA A 98 3.81 -0.80 6.34
CA ALA A 98 4.29 -1.71 7.39
C ALA A 98 3.66 -3.10 7.25
N LYS A 99 2.35 -3.18 7.02
CA LYS A 99 1.65 -4.45 6.77
C LYS A 99 2.10 -5.10 5.46
N LEU A 100 2.35 -4.30 4.42
CA LEU A 100 2.87 -4.79 3.14
C LEU A 100 4.26 -5.44 3.30
N LYS A 101 5.18 -4.82 4.06
CA LYS A 101 6.49 -5.43 4.37
C LYS A 101 6.36 -6.77 5.10
N GLN A 102 5.45 -6.84 6.06
CA GLN A 102 5.17 -8.09 6.76
C GLN A 102 4.54 -9.13 5.82
N SER A 103 3.69 -8.70 4.88
CA SER A 103 3.07 -9.59 3.88
C SER A 103 4.12 -10.19 2.95
N VAL A 104 5.07 -9.37 2.47
CA VAL A 104 6.21 -9.82 1.67
C VAL A 104 7.07 -10.80 2.46
N HIS A 105 7.37 -10.50 3.73
CA HIS A 105 8.15 -11.40 4.58
C HIS A 105 7.46 -12.75 4.82
N LYS A 106 6.13 -12.77 4.95
CA LYS A 106 5.34 -14.01 5.13
C LYS A 106 5.02 -14.75 3.83
N GLY A 107 5.11 -14.09 2.68
CA GLY A 107 4.63 -14.60 1.40
C GLY A 107 3.09 -14.66 1.29
N ALA A 108 2.36 -13.95 2.14
CA ALA A 108 0.90 -13.96 2.16
C ALA A 108 0.33 -12.64 2.71
N ALA A 109 -0.89 -12.30 2.30
CA ALA A 109 -1.62 -11.15 2.85
C ALA A 109 -1.92 -11.32 4.35
N ILE A 110 -1.94 -10.18 5.08
CA ILE A 110 -2.16 -10.08 6.53
C ILE A 110 -2.90 -8.81 6.89
#